data_AF-A0A930ASR2-F1
#
_entry.id   AF-A0A930ASR2-F1
#
_cell.length_a   1.000
_cell.length_b   1.000
_cell.length_c   1.000
_cell.angle_alpha   90.00
_cell.angle_beta   90.00
_cell.angle_gamma   90.00
#
_symmetry.space_group_name_H-M   'P 1'
#
loop_
_entity.id
_entity.type
_entity.pdbx_description
1 polymer ?
#
loop_
_entity_poly.entity_id
_entity_poly.type
_entity_poly.pdbx_seq_one_letter_code
_entity_poly.pdbx_strand_id
1 'polypeptide(L)'
;MNNHKEEQLLKQMIEILAQESGETVSVKGKTPEELKAEWRGLVNVRQPKEASAEYIALEKEYLKEYHSPRVQTLSDCVPTANDQIKLYYGDLCELKVDAIVNAANSEMLGCFIPNHRCIDNAIHTFSGIELRSFCHHLMDEQGKKEPVGKAKITPAFNLPSKYIIHTVGPFLPPGQKVTQLREQLLAGCYKSCLEAAREVGLTSIAFCGISTGEFGFPKEPASRIAVDTVKKWLMETASTMTVVFSTYTKEDQSIYQNYLSGEQ
;
A
#
# COMPACT_ATOMS: atom_id res chain seq x y z
N MET A 1 0.41 -6.43 -22.24
CA MET A 1 -0.94 -6.31 -22.84
C MET A 1 -0.90 -5.52 -24.15
N ASN A 2 -1.60 -5.98 -25.21
CA ASN A 2 -1.93 -5.14 -26.35
C ASN A 2 -3.08 -4.19 -25.94
N ASN A 3 -2.99 -2.90 -26.27
CA ASN A 3 -3.96 -1.86 -25.89
C ASN A 3 -5.42 -2.27 -26.18
N HIS A 4 -5.66 -3.05 -27.23
CA HIS A 4 -7.01 -3.53 -27.55
C HIS A 4 -7.61 -4.44 -26.46
N LYS A 5 -6.82 -5.35 -25.89
CA LYS A 5 -7.26 -6.27 -24.82
C LYS A 5 -7.50 -5.51 -23.52
N GLU A 6 -6.61 -4.56 -23.20
CA GLU A 6 -6.75 -3.67 -22.04
C GLU A 6 -8.07 -2.91 -22.09
N GLU A 7 -8.33 -2.29 -23.24
CA GLU A 7 -9.53 -1.51 -23.48
C GLU A 7 -10.80 -2.36 -23.33
N GLN A 8 -10.80 -3.60 -23.84
CA GLN A 8 -11.94 -4.51 -23.73
C GLN A 8 -12.23 -4.91 -22.27
N LEU A 9 -11.19 -5.31 -21.51
CA LEU A 9 -11.35 -5.69 -20.11
C LEU A 9 -11.87 -4.52 -19.28
N LEU A 10 -11.28 -3.33 -19.43
CA LEU A 10 -11.72 -2.13 -18.72
C LEU A 10 -13.18 -1.78 -19.02
N LYS A 11 -13.60 -1.83 -20.29
CA LYS A 11 -15.00 -1.56 -20.67
C LYS A 11 -15.98 -2.51 -19.99
N GLN A 12 -15.72 -3.81 -20.04
CA GLN A 12 -16.59 -4.81 -19.40
C GLN A 12 -16.66 -4.62 -17.88
N MET A 13 -15.51 -4.36 -17.24
CA MET A 13 -15.48 -4.08 -15.81
C MET A 13 -16.26 -2.81 -15.44
N ILE A 14 -16.13 -1.72 -16.23
CA ILE A 14 -16.87 -0.47 -16.01
C ILE A 14 -18.37 -0.69 -16.17
N GLU A 15 -18.81 -1.44 -17.19
CA GLU A 15 -20.21 -1.74 -17.42
C GLU A 15 -20.83 -2.51 -16.24
N ILE A 16 -20.13 -3.53 -15.72
CA ILE A 16 -20.58 -4.30 -14.54
C ILE A 16 -20.69 -3.39 -13.31
N LEU A 17 -19.66 -2.57 -13.04
CA LEU A 17 -19.65 -1.68 -11.87
C LEU A 17 -20.73 -0.60 -11.96
N ALA A 18 -20.94 -0.02 -13.14
CA ALA A 18 -21.97 0.99 -13.36
C ALA A 18 -23.38 0.38 -13.20
N GLN A 19 -23.59 -0.84 -13.71
CA GLN A 19 -24.84 -1.55 -13.49
C GLN A 19 -25.08 -1.85 -12.00
N GLU A 20 -24.04 -2.23 -11.26
CA GLU A 20 -24.13 -2.47 -9.81
C GLU A 20 -24.49 -1.21 -9.03
N SER A 21 -23.96 -0.05 -9.40
CA SER A 21 -24.26 1.24 -8.76
C SER A 21 -25.56 1.89 -9.24
N GLY A 22 -26.18 1.37 -10.30
CA GLY A 22 -27.34 2.00 -10.94
C GLY A 22 -26.97 3.25 -11.75
N GLU A 23 -25.70 3.42 -12.09
CA GLU A 23 -25.20 4.53 -12.88
C GLU A 23 -25.10 4.15 -14.37
N THR A 24 -25.06 5.16 -15.25
CA THR A 24 -24.76 4.96 -16.66
C THR A 24 -23.45 5.67 -16.98
N VAL A 25 -22.41 4.89 -17.27
CA VAL A 25 -21.08 5.42 -17.59
C VAL A 25 -20.80 5.19 -19.07
N SER A 26 -20.57 6.27 -19.82
CA SER A 26 -20.19 6.16 -21.23
C SER A 26 -18.73 5.72 -21.35
N VAL A 27 -18.49 4.62 -22.07
CA VAL A 27 -17.15 4.09 -22.39
C VAL A 27 -16.74 4.31 -23.85
N LYS A 28 -17.64 4.87 -24.67
CA LYS A 28 -17.42 5.02 -26.11
C LYS A 28 -16.43 6.15 -26.39
N GLY A 29 -15.39 5.84 -27.17
CA GLY A 29 -14.39 6.81 -27.61
C GLY A 29 -13.34 7.20 -26.55
N LYS A 30 -13.38 6.59 -25.36
CA LYS A 30 -12.38 6.80 -24.31
C LYS A 30 -11.06 6.08 -24.62
N THR A 31 -9.93 6.69 -24.28
CA THR A 31 -8.61 6.04 -24.34
C THR A 31 -8.45 5.01 -23.23
N PRO A 32 -7.46 4.08 -23.31
CA PRO A 32 -7.15 3.16 -22.21
C PRO A 32 -6.90 3.87 -20.87
N GLU A 33 -6.22 5.02 -20.88
CA GLU A 33 -5.95 5.82 -19.67
C GLU A 33 -7.23 6.40 -19.07
N GLU A 34 -8.14 6.91 -19.90
CA GLU A 34 -9.44 7.43 -19.47
C GLU A 34 -10.32 6.31 -18.91
N LEU A 35 -10.34 5.14 -19.56
CA LEU A 35 -11.04 3.95 -19.07
C LEU A 35 -10.46 3.48 -17.74
N LYS A 36 -9.13 3.46 -17.58
CA LYS A 36 -8.50 3.09 -16.33
C LYS A 36 -8.87 4.05 -15.20
N ALA A 37 -8.89 5.36 -15.46
CA ALA A 37 -9.28 6.37 -14.47
C ALA A 37 -10.77 6.23 -14.08
N GLU A 38 -11.62 5.89 -15.03
CA GLU A 38 -13.04 5.59 -14.80
C GLU A 38 -13.21 4.34 -13.94
N TRP A 39 -12.61 3.21 -14.35
CA TRP A 39 -12.61 1.96 -13.60
C TRP A 39 -12.10 2.17 -12.18
N ARG A 40 -10.96 2.85 -12.02
CA ARG A 40 -10.38 3.19 -10.71
C ARG A 40 -11.35 4.01 -9.87
N GLY A 41 -12.00 5.01 -10.44
CA GLY A 41 -12.99 5.83 -9.74
C GLY A 41 -14.14 4.99 -9.18
N LEU A 42 -14.72 4.11 -10.01
CA LEU A 42 -15.82 3.23 -9.63
C LEU A 42 -15.42 2.23 -8.53
N VAL A 43 -14.27 1.56 -8.65
CA VAL A 43 -13.81 0.64 -7.58
C VAL A 43 -13.49 1.37 -6.28
N ASN A 44 -13.01 2.61 -6.34
CA ASN A 44 -12.69 3.38 -5.14
C ASN A 44 -13.94 3.69 -4.32
N VAL A 45 -15.08 4.00 -4.94
CA VAL A 45 -16.33 4.34 -4.21
C VAL A 45 -17.21 3.13 -3.90
N ARG A 46 -16.94 1.97 -4.50
CA ARG A 46 -17.72 0.75 -4.32
C ARG A 46 -17.68 0.27 -2.86
N GLN A 47 -18.86 0.02 -2.29
CA GLN A 47 -19.00 -0.50 -0.92
C GLN A 47 -18.40 -1.90 -0.77
N PRO A 48 -17.97 -2.31 0.43
CA PRO A 48 -17.36 -3.63 0.67
C PRO A 48 -18.39 -4.76 0.55
N LYS A 49 -18.71 -5.15 -0.69
CA LYS A 49 -19.61 -6.26 -1.01
C LYS A 49 -18.87 -7.28 -1.85
N GLU A 50 -19.24 -8.55 -1.71
CA GLU A 50 -18.79 -9.60 -2.62
C GLU A 50 -19.09 -9.20 -4.08
N ALA A 51 -18.06 -9.28 -4.92
CA ALA A 51 -18.19 -9.03 -6.35
C ALA A 51 -18.63 -10.32 -7.06
N SER A 52 -19.23 -10.20 -8.24
CA SER A 52 -19.57 -11.38 -9.03
C SER A 52 -18.31 -12.14 -9.44
N ALA A 53 -18.42 -13.47 -9.57
CA ALA A 53 -17.30 -14.29 -10.06
C ALA A 53 -16.84 -13.86 -11.46
N GLU A 54 -17.76 -13.34 -12.28
CA GLU A 54 -17.46 -12.74 -13.59
C GLU A 54 -16.55 -11.51 -13.46
N TYR A 55 -16.90 -10.56 -12.59
CA TYR A 55 -16.08 -9.37 -12.36
C TYR A 55 -14.69 -9.73 -11.85
N ILE A 56 -14.61 -10.64 -10.86
CA ILE A 56 -13.34 -11.08 -10.27
C ILE A 56 -12.43 -11.70 -11.35
N ALA A 57 -12.99 -12.50 -12.26
CA ALA A 57 -12.21 -13.09 -13.35
C ALA A 57 -11.62 -12.04 -14.30
N LEU A 58 -12.42 -11.03 -14.67
CA LEU A 58 -12.00 -9.92 -15.53
C LEU A 58 -10.91 -9.05 -14.86
N GLU A 59 -11.13 -8.70 -13.59
CA GLU A 59 -10.20 -7.87 -12.82
C GLU A 59 -8.86 -8.59 -12.62
N LYS A 60 -8.90 -9.88 -12.30
CA LYS A 60 -7.69 -10.71 -12.17
C LYS A 60 -6.91 -10.80 -13.47
N GLU A 61 -7.58 -10.95 -14.61
CA GLU A 61 -6.93 -10.96 -15.91
C GLU A 61 -6.29 -9.60 -16.23
N TYR A 62 -7.02 -8.51 -15.99
CA TYR A 62 -6.53 -7.14 -16.18
C TYR A 62 -5.30 -6.85 -15.30
N LEU A 63 -5.41 -7.10 -13.99
CA LEU A 63 -4.35 -6.80 -13.03
C LEU A 63 -3.11 -7.66 -13.24
N LYS A 64 -3.26 -8.93 -13.65
CA LYS A 64 -2.12 -9.77 -14.05
C LYS A 64 -1.32 -9.15 -15.20
N GLU A 65 -2.01 -8.72 -16.25
CA GLU A 65 -1.39 -8.06 -17.41
C GLU A 65 -0.83 -6.68 -17.07
N TYR A 66 -1.47 -5.96 -16.15
CA TYR A 66 -1.02 -4.68 -15.63
C TYR A 66 0.30 -4.83 -14.85
N HIS A 67 0.38 -5.79 -13.94
CA HIS A 67 1.55 -5.97 -13.08
C HIS A 67 2.74 -6.62 -13.78
N SER A 68 2.52 -7.60 -14.67
CA SER A 68 3.58 -8.42 -15.24
C SER A 68 4.80 -7.66 -15.82
N PRO A 69 4.64 -6.55 -16.58
CA PRO A 69 5.79 -5.81 -17.11
C PRO A 69 6.39 -4.79 -16.12
N ARG A 70 5.77 -4.59 -14.95
CA ARG A 70 6.15 -3.58 -13.96
C ARG A 70 6.91 -4.16 -12.77
N VAL A 71 6.81 -5.47 -12.56
CA VAL A 71 7.40 -6.17 -11.40
C VAL A 71 8.87 -5.79 -11.21
N GLN A 72 9.16 -5.23 -10.03
CA GLN A 72 10.50 -5.03 -9.51
C GLN A 72 10.77 -6.05 -8.40
N THR A 73 12.03 -6.31 -8.11
CA THR A 73 12.47 -7.29 -7.11
C THR A 73 13.50 -6.69 -6.16
N LEU A 74 13.92 -7.47 -5.15
CA LEU A 74 14.97 -7.05 -4.22
C LEU A 74 16.33 -6.77 -4.90
N SER A 75 16.59 -7.23 -6.13
CA SER A 75 17.81 -6.89 -6.88
C SER A 75 17.74 -5.51 -7.51
N ASP A 76 16.55 -4.97 -7.73
CA ASP A 76 16.32 -3.63 -8.30
C ASP A 76 16.39 -2.54 -7.21
N CYS A 77 16.47 -2.95 -5.94
CA CYS A 77 16.60 -2.06 -4.79
C CYS A 77 18.07 -1.66 -4.58
N VAL A 78 18.28 -0.41 -4.18
CA VAL A 78 19.59 0.15 -3.85
C VAL A 78 20.03 -0.36 -2.46
N PRO A 79 21.22 -0.98 -2.33
CA PRO A 79 21.73 -1.43 -1.04
C PRO A 79 22.14 -0.24 -0.15
N THR A 80 22.23 -0.48 1.15
CA THR A 80 22.73 0.50 2.13
C THR A 80 23.92 -0.06 2.91
N ALA A 81 24.48 0.71 3.85
CA ALA A 81 25.54 0.23 4.74
C ALA A 81 25.08 -0.89 5.68
N ASN A 82 23.77 -1.11 5.83
CA ASN A 82 23.20 -2.24 6.54
C ASN A 82 22.66 -3.26 5.52
N ASP A 83 23.20 -4.48 5.53
CA ASP A 83 22.87 -5.53 4.55
C ASP A 83 21.39 -5.94 4.56
N GLN A 84 20.68 -5.72 5.67
CA GLN A 84 19.26 -6.01 5.80
C GLN A 84 18.37 -4.85 5.34
N ILE A 85 18.92 -3.64 5.12
CA ILE A 85 18.14 -2.46 4.74
C ILE A 85 18.44 -2.06 3.30
N LYS A 86 17.38 -1.89 2.50
CA LYS A 86 17.44 -1.43 1.11
C LYS A 86 16.55 -0.23 0.86
N LEU A 87 16.84 0.52 -0.20
CA LEU A 87 16.01 1.59 -0.71
C LEU A 87 15.42 1.22 -2.05
N TYR A 88 14.14 1.56 -2.26
CA TYR A 88 13.48 1.41 -3.54
C TYR A 88 12.83 2.74 -3.93
N TYR A 89 13.10 3.19 -5.15
CA TYR A 89 12.50 4.40 -5.71
C TYR A 89 11.52 3.98 -6.80
N GLY A 90 10.22 4.03 -6.50
CA GLY A 90 9.19 3.55 -7.41
C GLY A 90 7.84 3.33 -6.73
N ASP A 91 6.92 2.71 -7.47
CA ASP A 91 5.60 2.35 -6.95
C ASP A 91 5.72 1.07 -6.12
N LEU A 92 5.37 1.16 -4.84
CA LEU A 92 5.39 0.05 -3.90
C LEU A 92 4.54 -1.15 -4.38
N CYS A 93 3.48 -0.90 -5.17
CA CYS A 93 2.62 -1.94 -5.72
C CYS A 93 3.33 -2.80 -6.78
N GLU A 94 4.49 -2.38 -7.29
CA GLU A 94 5.25 -3.11 -8.30
C GLU A 94 6.32 -4.03 -7.67
N LEU A 95 6.58 -3.91 -6.37
CA LEU A 95 7.69 -4.59 -5.71
C LEU A 95 7.32 -6.01 -5.23
N LYS A 96 8.02 -7.01 -5.78
CA LYS A 96 7.92 -8.42 -5.40
C LYS A 96 8.76 -8.72 -4.15
N VAL A 97 8.11 -8.61 -3.00
CA VAL A 97 8.61 -8.98 -1.66
C VAL A 97 7.56 -9.82 -0.92
N ASP A 98 7.89 -10.38 0.24
CA ASP A 98 6.91 -11.16 0.98
C ASP A 98 5.74 -10.29 1.47
N ALA A 99 6.00 -9.11 2.02
CA ALA A 99 4.95 -8.15 2.37
C ALA A 99 5.27 -6.71 1.96
N ILE A 100 4.24 -5.97 1.55
CA ILE A 100 4.27 -4.51 1.50
C ILE A 100 3.44 -3.92 2.63
N VAL A 101 3.77 -2.72 3.08
CA VAL A 101 3.03 -2.03 4.15
C VAL A 101 2.09 -0.98 3.57
N ASN A 102 0.82 -1.07 3.93
CA ASN A 102 -0.19 -0.07 3.64
C ASN A 102 -0.36 0.89 4.82
N ALA A 103 -0.24 2.19 4.56
CA ALA A 103 -0.66 3.24 5.49
C ALA A 103 -2.18 3.42 5.42
N ALA A 104 -2.89 2.60 6.19
CA ALA A 104 -4.34 2.52 6.21
C ALA A 104 -4.98 3.60 7.12
N ASN A 105 -6.28 3.81 6.94
CA ASN A 105 -7.12 4.53 7.88
C ASN A 105 -7.79 3.55 8.87
N SER A 106 -8.42 4.07 9.94
CA SER A 106 -8.97 3.24 11.02
C SER A 106 -10.15 2.35 10.61
N GLU A 107 -10.81 2.63 9.48
CA GLU A 107 -11.86 1.74 8.94
C GLU A 107 -11.27 0.51 8.26
N MET A 108 -10.01 0.56 7.81
CA MET A 108 -9.31 -0.53 7.09
C MET A 108 -9.94 -0.92 5.73
N LEU A 109 -10.92 -0.16 5.25
CA LEU A 109 -11.63 -0.43 3.99
C LEU A 109 -10.98 0.23 2.77
N GLY A 110 -9.77 0.77 2.90
CA GLY A 110 -9.10 1.53 1.86
C GLY A 110 -9.63 2.95 1.70
N CYS A 111 -9.23 3.60 0.60
CA CYS A 111 -9.62 4.97 0.27
C CYS A 111 -10.87 5.01 -0.61
N PHE A 112 -11.83 5.88 -0.25
CA PHE A 112 -13.08 6.11 -1.00
C PHE A 112 -13.07 7.35 -1.89
N ILE A 113 -11.95 8.08 -1.95
CA ILE A 113 -11.83 9.26 -2.82
C ILE A 113 -11.42 8.77 -4.22
N PRO A 114 -12.23 9.00 -5.27
CA PRO A 114 -11.92 8.56 -6.62
C PRO A 114 -10.54 9.04 -7.09
N ASN A 115 -9.71 8.13 -7.59
CA ASN A 115 -8.40 8.43 -8.18
C ASN A 115 -7.44 9.16 -7.23
N HIS A 116 -7.65 9.10 -5.92
CA HIS A 116 -6.81 9.77 -4.94
C HIS A 116 -5.38 9.21 -4.98
N ARG A 117 -4.40 10.11 -4.92
CA ARG A 117 -2.98 9.77 -5.02
C ARG A 117 -2.36 9.39 -3.67
N CYS A 118 -3.11 8.65 -2.84
CA CYS A 118 -2.59 8.07 -1.60
C CYS A 118 -2.24 6.60 -1.79
N ILE A 119 -1.32 6.08 -0.97
CA ILE A 119 -0.85 4.70 -1.06
C ILE A 119 -1.97 3.68 -0.79
N ASP A 120 -2.89 4.00 0.12
CA ASP A 120 -4.05 3.16 0.45
C ASP A 120 -4.96 2.96 -0.78
N ASN A 121 -5.20 4.03 -1.54
CA ASN A 121 -5.95 3.95 -2.79
C ASN A 121 -5.21 3.10 -3.83
N ALA A 122 -3.90 3.30 -4.00
CA ALA A 122 -3.10 2.54 -4.97
C ALA A 122 -3.10 1.04 -4.63
N ILE A 123 -2.80 0.68 -3.39
CA ILE A 123 -2.77 -0.71 -2.92
C ILE A 123 -4.14 -1.37 -3.09
N HIS A 124 -5.23 -0.74 -2.63
CA HIS A 124 -6.56 -1.33 -2.79
C HIS A 124 -7.00 -1.45 -4.26
N THR A 125 -6.70 -0.46 -5.09
CA THR A 125 -7.05 -0.50 -6.52
C THR A 125 -6.31 -1.63 -7.23
N PHE A 126 -4.99 -1.76 -7.01
CA PHE A 126 -4.16 -2.70 -7.78
C PHE A 126 -4.00 -4.08 -7.15
N SER A 127 -4.41 -4.24 -5.88
CA SER A 127 -4.64 -5.56 -5.28
C SER A 127 -5.91 -6.21 -5.82
N GLY A 128 -6.92 -5.40 -6.14
CA GLY A 128 -8.22 -5.85 -6.63
C GLY A 128 -9.30 -5.74 -5.55
N ILE A 129 -10.56 -5.79 -5.98
CA ILE A 129 -11.71 -5.46 -5.14
C ILE A 129 -11.90 -6.42 -3.96
N GLU A 130 -11.40 -7.66 -4.12
CA GLU A 130 -11.41 -8.70 -3.08
C GLU A 130 -10.74 -8.22 -1.78
N LEU A 131 -9.72 -7.36 -1.86
CA LEU A 131 -9.03 -6.85 -0.67
C LEU A 131 -9.97 -6.07 0.25
N ARG A 132 -10.86 -5.24 -0.32
CA ARG A 132 -11.80 -4.44 0.48
C ARG A 132 -12.82 -5.33 1.17
N SER A 133 -13.35 -6.33 0.48
CA SER A 133 -14.28 -7.30 1.08
C SER A 133 -13.59 -8.13 2.16
N PHE A 134 -12.36 -8.56 1.95
CA PHE A 134 -11.57 -9.27 2.96
C PHE A 134 -11.34 -8.41 4.21
N CYS A 135 -10.93 -7.15 4.04
CA CYS A 135 -10.77 -6.22 5.15
C CYS A 135 -12.09 -5.98 5.90
N HIS A 136 -13.22 -5.90 5.19
CA HIS A 136 -14.52 -5.72 5.83
C HIS A 136 -14.88 -6.88 6.77
N HIS A 137 -14.74 -8.12 6.31
CA HIS A 137 -14.96 -9.30 7.16
C HIS A 137 -14.03 -9.28 8.38
N LEU A 138 -12.75 -8.97 8.17
CA LEU A 138 -11.76 -8.88 9.25
C LEU A 138 -12.12 -7.81 10.31
N MET A 139 -12.70 -6.69 9.88
CA MET A 139 -13.13 -5.61 10.77
C MET A 139 -14.46 -5.90 11.46
N ASP A 140 -15.38 -6.58 10.78
CA ASP A 140 -16.64 -7.04 11.35
C ASP A 140 -16.40 -8.08 12.45
N GLU A 141 -15.50 -9.03 12.23
CA GLU A 141 -15.06 -9.99 13.25
C GLU A 141 -14.38 -9.30 14.45
N GLN A 142 -13.61 -8.25 14.20
CA GLN A 142 -12.99 -7.46 15.26
C GLN A 142 -14.02 -6.63 16.06
N GLY A 143 -15.11 -6.19 15.42
CA GLY A 143 -16.20 -5.43 16.04
C GLY A 143 -15.85 -3.99 16.45
N LYS A 144 -14.68 -3.48 16.04
CA LYS A 144 -14.25 -2.09 16.31
C LYS A 144 -13.20 -1.61 15.30
N LYS A 145 -13.08 -0.29 15.17
CA LYS A 145 -12.06 0.36 14.33
C LYS A 145 -10.64 -0.01 14.75
N GLU A 146 -9.74 0.01 13.78
CA GLU A 146 -8.34 -0.35 14.02
C GLU A 146 -7.61 0.78 14.75
N PRO A 147 -6.98 0.50 15.90
CA PRO A 147 -6.26 1.51 16.66
C PRO A 147 -4.94 1.90 15.98
N VAL A 148 -4.53 3.15 16.22
CA VAL A 148 -3.25 3.69 15.75
C VAL A 148 -2.08 2.86 16.31
N GLY A 149 -1.08 2.57 15.46
CA GLY A 149 0.13 1.85 15.85
C GLY A 149 0.01 0.33 15.90
N LYS A 150 -1.14 -0.24 15.49
CA LYS A 150 -1.33 -1.68 15.30
C LYS A 150 -1.28 -2.06 13.83
N ALA A 151 -1.11 -3.35 13.56
CA ALA A 151 -1.01 -3.88 12.22
C ALA A 151 -1.90 -5.12 12.03
N LYS A 152 -2.45 -5.27 10.82
CA LYS A 152 -3.16 -6.48 10.36
C LYS A 152 -2.57 -6.96 9.05
N ILE A 153 -2.56 -8.27 8.85
CA ILE A 153 -2.07 -8.90 7.62
C ILE A 153 -3.23 -9.42 6.77
N THR A 154 -3.13 -9.25 5.46
CA THR A 154 -4.07 -9.78 4.46
C THR A 154 -3.29 -10.39 3.30
N PRO A 155 -3.89 -11.31 2.51
CA PRO A 155 -3.35 -11.67 1.21
C PRO A 155 -3.23 -10.43 0.30
N ALA A 156 -2.20 -10.40 -0.57
CA ALA A 156 -2.00 -9.28 -1.50
C ALA A 156 -2.77 -9.42 -2.82
N PHE A 157 -3.56 -10.49 -2.97
CA PHE A 157 -4.38 -10.80 -4.15
C PHE A 157 -3.59 -10.71 -5.47
N ASN A 158 -3.78 -9.64 -6.24
CA ASN A 158 -3.18 -9.49 -7.57
C ASN A 158 -1.83 -8.76 -7.56
N LEU A 159 -1.37 -8.24 -6.41
CA LEU A 159 -0.05 -7.59 -6.33
C LEU A 159 1.09 -8.61 -6.48
N PRO A 160 2.30 -8.16 -6.88
CA PRO A 160 3.49 -9.01 -6.93
C PRO A 160 3.95 -9.51 -5.54
N SER A 161 3.59 -8.83 -4.46
CA SER A 161 3.87 -9.25 -3.09
C SER A 161 2.95 -10.40 -2.66
N LYS A 162 3.28 -11.11 -1.57
CA LYS A 162 2.43 -12.20 -1.06
C LYS A 162 1.36 -11.68 -0.11
N TYR A 163 1.74 -10.72 0.73
CA TYR A 163 0.88 -10.15 1.77
C TYR A 163 0.90 -8.62 1.76
N ILE A 164 -0.15 -8.04 2.33
CA ILE A 164 -0.21 -6.63 2.69
C ILE A 164 -0.32 -6.55 4.21
N ILE A 165 0.55 -5.74 4.82
CA ILE A 165 0.47 -5.41 6.24
C ILE A 165 -0.09 -4.00 6.36
N HIS A 166 -1.30 -3.89 6.89
CA HIS A 166 -2.01 -2.64 7.05
C HIS A 166 -1.75 -2.07 8.44
N THR A 167 -1.31 -0.82 8.53
CA THR A 167 -1.11 -0.13 9.81
C THR A 167 -1.75 1.25 9.78
N VAL A 168 -2.35 1.65 10.91
CA VAL A 168 -2.96 2.98 11.07
C VAL A 168 -1.94 3.93 11.70
N GLY A 169 -1.47 4.90 10.92
CA GLY A 169 -0.51 5.91 11.37
C GLY A 169 -1.14 7.03 12.22
N PRO A 170 -0.35 7.76 13.03
CA PRO A 170 -0.86 8.94 13.73
C PRO A 170 -1.16 10.08 12.74
N PHE A 171 -2.33 10.72 12.90
CA PHE A 171 -2.70 11.95 12.20
C PHE A 171 -2.11 13.18 12.91
N LEU A 172 -1.48 14.09 12.17
CA LEU A 172 -1.01 15.38 12.65
C LEU A 172 -1.84 16.51 12.00
N PRO A 173 -2.70 17.21 12.75
CA PRO A 173 -3.48 18.31 12.19
C PRO A 173 -2.58 19.46 11.67
N PRO A 174 -3.01 20.18 10.61
CA PRO A 174 -2.28 21.33 10.10
C PRO A 174 -1.97 22.36 11.21
N GLY A 175 -0.73 22.85 11.23
CA GLY A 175 -0.26 23.84 12.21
C GLY A 175 0.10 23.28 13.59
N GLN A 176 -0.09 21.98 13.85
CA GLN A 176 0.37 21.36 15.08
C GLN A 176 1.79 20.84 15.00
N LYS A 177 2.48 20.86 16.14
CA LYS A 177 3.82 20.26 16.29
C LYS A 177 3.69 18.76 16.56
N VAL A 178 4.69 18.01 16.10
CA VAL A 178 4.84 16.59 16.49
C VAL A 178 5.02 16.51 18.00
N THR A 179 4.25 15.65 18.65
CA THR A 179 4.36 15.36 20.08
C THR A 179 5.07 14.02 20.28
N GLN A 180 5.68 13.82 21.45
CA GLN A 180 6.33 12.55 21.80
C GLN A 180 5.39 11.35 21.65
N LEU A 181 4.10 11.50 22.00
CA LEU A 181 3.10 10.46 21.80
C LEU A 181 2.96 10.08 20.30
N ARG A 182 2.97 11.06 19.40
CA ARG A 182 2.88 10.78 17.96
C ARG A 182 4.13 10.12 17.41
N GLU A 183 5.31 10.47 17.92
CA GLU A 183 6.55 9.78 17.57
C GLU A 183 6.51 8.31 18.03
N GLN A 184 6.06 8.07 19.26
CA GLN A 184 5.90 6.72 19.81
C GLN A 184 4.86 5.89 19.04
N LEU A 185 3.74 6.50 18.64
CA LEU A 185 2.73 5.83 17.82
C LEU A 185 3.26 5.49 16.42
N LEU A 186 4.02 6.38 15.79
CA LEU A 186 4.63 6.11 14.50
C LEU A 186 5.67 4.98 14.60
N ALA A 187 6.56 5.01 15.59
CA ALA A 187 7.48 3.91 15.88
C ALA A 187 6.72 2.60 16.15
N GLY A 188 5.59 2.69 16.85
CA GLY A 188 4.68 1.56 17.08
C GLY A 188 4.15 0.94 15.79
N CYS A 189 3.83 1.74 14.76
CA CYS A 189 3.41 1.25 13.45
C CYS A 189 4.50 0.36 12.82
N TYR A 190 5.74 0.87 12.74
CA TYR A 190 6.86 0.12 12.18
C TYR A 190 7.13 -1.17 12.95
N LYS A 191 7.17 -1.10 14.28
CA LYS A 191 7.37 -2.28 15.13
C LYS A 191 6.26 -3.32 14.93
N SER A 192 4.99 -2.91 14.99
CA SER A 192 3.86 -3.83 14.80
C SER A 192 3.88 -4.49 13.43
N CYS A 193 4.29 -3.78 12.37
CA CYS A 193 4.43 -4.39 11.05
C CYS A 193 5.56 -5.43 10.99
N LEU A 194 6.72 -5.13 11.57
CA LEU A 194 7.85 -6.06 11.63
C LEU A 194 7.49 -7.32 12.44
N GLU A 195 6.77 -7.16 13.54
CA GLU A 195 6.27 -8.26 14.35
C GLU A 195 5.27 -9.13 13.59
N ALA A 196 4.28 -8.53 12.93
CA ALA A 196 3.32 -9.25 12.11
C ALA A 196 4.00 -10.05 10.98
N ALA A 197 5.02 -9.46 10.33
CA ALA A 197 5.82 -10.16 9.33
C ALA A 197 6.60 -11.34 9.93
N ARG A 198 7.19 -11.15 11.11
CA ARG A 198 7.95 -12.19 11.82
C ARG A 198 7.05 -13.35 12.25
N GLU A 199 5.86 -13.07 12.78
CA GLU A 199 4.89 -14.09 13.24
C GLU A 199 4.46 -15.03 12.11
N VAL A 200 4.40 -14.54 10.87
CA VAL A 200 4.06 -15.34 9.68
C VAL A 200 5.31 -15.92 8.99
N GLY A 201 6.50 -15.67 9.51
CA GLY A 201 7.76 -16.19 8.98
C GLY A 201 8.20 -15.56 7.66
N LEU A 202 7.84 -14.28 7.44
CA LEU A 202 8.23 -13.56 6.23
C LEU A 202 9.72 -13.16 6.27
N THR A 203 10.36 -13.17 5.10
CA THR A 203 11.79 -12.89 4.95
C THR A 203 12.07 -11.49 4.40
N SER A 204 11.05 -10.82 3.83
CA SER A 204 11.18 -9.45 3.31
C SER A 204 9.91 -8.60 3.52
N ILE A 205 10.11 -7.33 3.86
CA ILE A 205 9.03 -6.36 4.05
C ILE A 205 9.40 -5.02 3.43
N ALA A 206 8.47 -4.36 2.75
CA ALA A 206 8.67 -3.05 2.16
C ALA A 206 7.71 -2.00 2.74
N PHE A 207 8.26 -0.91 3.26
CA PHE A 207 7.51 0.19 3.87
C PHE A 207 7.33 1.36 2.89
N CYS A 208 6.13 1.94 2.87
CA CYS A 208 5.93 3.31 2.41
C CYS A 208 6.28 4.32 3.52
N GLY A 209 6.26 5.62 3.19
CA GLY A 209 6.27 6.69 4.19
C GLY A 209 4.95 6.71 4.98
N ILE A 210 4.93 6.16 6.19
CA ILE A 210 3.74 6.13 7.04
C ILE A 210 3.48 7.54 7.59
N SER A 211 2.24 7.98 7.49
CA SER A 211 1.73 9.29 7.93
C SER A 211 2.26 10.55 7.22
N THR A 212 3.17 10.46 6.24
CA THR A 212 3.84 11.64 5.65
C THR A 212 3.07 12.34 4.53
N GLY A 213 2.01 11.72 4.01
CA GLY A 213 1.10 12.33 3.03
C GLY A 213 -0.11 12.98 3.71
N GLU A 214 -1.29 12.41 3.50
CA GLU A 214 -2.58 12.91 4.00
C GLU A 214 -2.65 13.07 5.52
N PHE A 215 -1.82 12.34 6.27
CA PHE A 215 -1.78 12.42 7.73
C PHE A 215 -0.81 13.48 8.28
N GLY A 216 -0.10 14.20 7.41
CA GLY A 216 0.59 15.44 7.73
C GLY A 216 1.85 15.32 8.59
N PHE A 217 2.34 14.12 8.88
CA PHE A 217 3.58 13.96 9.65
C PHE A 217 4.78 14.47 8.83
N PRO A 218 5.65 15.33 9.37
CA PRO A 218 6.77 15.87 8.59
C PRO A 218 7.73 14.76 8.15
N LYS A 219 8.18 14.83 6.90
CA LYS A 219 8.96 13.78 6.23
C LYS A 219 10.27 13.44 6.95
N GLU A 220 11.02 14.46 7.34
CA GLU A 220 12.29 14.34 8.07
C GLU A 220 12.16 13.53 9.38
N PRO A 221 11.37 13.97 10.38
CA PRO A 221 11.22 13.22 11.62
C PRO A 221 10.56 11.84 11.40
N ALA A 222 9.62 11.70 10.44
CA ALA A 222 9.04 10.41 10.14
C ALA A 222 10.07 9.41 9.60
N SER A 223 10.94 9.84 8.69
CA SER A 223 11.98 8.99 8.10
C SER A 223 13.05 8.60 9.12
N ARG A 224 13.44 9.54 9.99
CA ARG A 224 14.30 9.24 11.14
C ARG A 224 13.69 8.17 12.03
N ILE A 225 12.43 8.35 12.45
CA ILE A 225 11.71 7.37 13.30
C ILE A 225 11.63 6.00 12.62
N ALA A 226 11.36 5.96 11.32
CA ALA A 226 11.31 4.73 10.53
C ALA A 226 12.65 3.98 10.58
N VAL A 227 13.73 4.67 10.23
CA VAL A 227 15.09 4.12 10.19
C VAL A 227 15.56 3.67 11.57
N ASP A 228 15.40 4.52 12.60
CA ASP A 228 15.79 4.23 13.97
C ASP A 228 15.04 2.99 14.51
N THR A 229 13.73 2.92 14.26
CA THR A 229 12.90 1.80 14.73
C THR A 229 13.29 0.49 14.06
N VAL A 230 13.49 0.50 12.73
CA VAL A 230 13.89 -0.70 11.98
C VAL A 230 15.28 -1.16 12.38
N LYS A 231 16.27 -0.26 12.44
CA LYS A 231 17.64 -0.61 12.88
C LYS A 231 17.65 -1.21 14.27
N LYS A 232 16.91 -0.59 15.21
CA LYS A 232 16.78 -1.08 16.57
C LYS A 232 16.15 -2.46 16.62
N TRP A 233 15.05 -2.67 15.91
CA TRP A 233 14.34 -3.96 15.89
C TRP A 233 15.20 -5.08 15.30
N LEU A 234 15.88 -4.83 14.18
CA LEU A 234 16.78 -5.81 13.55
C LEU A 234 17.90 -6.25 14.50
N MET A 235 18.51 -5.28 15.20
CA MET A 235 19.55 -5.53 16.20
C MET A 235 19.03 -6.31 17.40
N GLU A 236 17.92 -5.88 18.01
CA GLU A 236 17.36 -6.50 19.23
C GLU A 236 16.87 -7.94 18.99
N THR A 237 16.46 -8.26 17.76
CA THR A 237 15.90 -9.57 17.41
C THR A 237 16.89 -10.48 16.67
N ALA A 238 18.08 -9.98 16.32
CA ALA A 238 19.02 -10.64 15.42
C ALA A 238 18.37 -11.16 14.12
N SER A 239 17.36 -10.43 13.63
CA SER A 239 16.56 -10.84 12.48
C SER A 239 17.34 -10.68 11.18
N THR A 240 17.20 -11.67 10.29
CA THR A 240 17.77 -11.63 8.93
C THR A 240 16.78 -11.09 7.89
N MET A 241 15.64 -10.57 8.33
CA MET A 241 14.60 -10.05 7.45
C MET A 241 15.11 -8.84 6.65
N THR A 242 14.92 -8.87 5.33
CA THR A 242 15.23 -7.71 4.49
C THR A 242 14.12 -6.67 4.59
N VAL A 243 14.46 -5.46 5.00
CA VAL A 243 13.55 -4.32 5.08
C VAL A 243 13.84 -3.34 3.96
N VAL A 244 12.84 -2.99 3.17
CA VAL A 244 12.93 -1.99 2.10
C VAL A 244 12.19 -0.74 2.51
N PHE A 245 12.83 0.44 2.42
CA PHE A 245 12.11 1.71 2.44
C PHE A 245 11.84 2.15 1.01
N SER A 246 10.56 2.20 0.64
CA SER A 246 10.09 2.67 -0.65
C SER A 246 9.82 4.17 -0.60
N THR A 247 10.37 4.91 -1.54
CA THR A 247 10.16 6.34 -1.73
C THR A 247 9.59 6.62 -3.12
N TYR A 248 8.80 7.68 -3.22
CA TYR A 248 8.16 8.06 -4.49
C TYR A 248 8.68 9.39 -5.03
N THR A 249 9.08 10.31 -4.14
CA THR A 249 9.67 11.60 -4.54
C THR A 249 11.18 11.61 -4.31
N LYS A 250 11.90 12.40 -5.11
CA LYS A 250 13.35 12.59 -4.94
C LYS A 250 13.70 13.16 -3.57
N GLU A 251 12.85 14.03 -3.03
CA GLU A 251 12.99 14.57 -1.67
C GLU A 251 12.96 13.44 -0.63
N ASP A 252 11.96 12.57 -0.67
CA ASP A 252 11.87 11.43 0.26
C ASP A 252 13.09 10.52 0.13
N GLN A 253 13.53 10.26 -1.11
CA GLN A 253 14.72 9.45 -1.37
C GLN A 253 15.98 10.04 -0.72
N SER A 254 16.21 11.35 -0.89
CA SER A 254 17.36 12.04 -0.30
C SER A 254 17.32 12.02 1.23
N ILE A 255 16.14 12.22 1.84
CA ILE A 255 15.97 12.15 3.29
C ILE A 255 16.37 10.76 3.82
N TYR A 256 15.84 9.69 3.23
CA TYR A 256 16.17 8.33 3.65
C TYR A 256 17.65 7.98 3.43
N GLN A 257 18.24 8.44 2.31
CA GLN A 257 19.67 8.23 2.04
C GLN A 257 20.53 8.85 3.14
N ASN A 258 20.23 10.07 3.59
CA ASN A 258 20.97 10.75 4.66
C ASN A 258 20.93 9.97 5.99
N TYR A 259 19.77 9.42 6.37
CA TYR A 259 19.66 8.63 7.61
C TYR A 259 20.28 7.22 7.52
N LEU A 260 20.52 6.73 6.29
CA LEU A 260 21.07 5.39 6.06
C LEU A 260 22.57 5.40 5.73
N SER A 261 23.14 6.52 5.28
CA SER A 261 24.58 6.68 5.04
C SER A 261 25.41 6.79 6.32
N GLY A 262 24.78 7.09 7.47
CA GLY A 262 25.47 7.19 8.77
C GLY A 262 26.30 8.47 8.95
N GLU A 263 26.12 9.49 8.11
CA GLU A 263 26.73 10.81 8.28
C GLU A 263 25.86 11.71 9.17
N GLN A 264 25.75 11.38 10.46
CA GLN A 264 25.35 12.33 11.52
C GLN A 264 26.08 12.01 12.83
#